data_AF-A0A6M1MKQ7-F1
#
_entry.id   AF-A0A6M1MKQ7-F1
#
_cell.length_a   1.000
_cell.length_b   1.000
_cell.length_c   1.000
_cell.angle_alpha   90.00
_cell.angle_beta   90.00
_cell.angle_gamma   90.00
#
_symmetry.space_group_name_H-M   'P 1'
#
loop_
_entity.id
_entity.type
_entity.pdbx_description
1 polymer ?
#
loop_
_entity_poly.entity_id
_entity_poly.type
_entity_poly.pdbx_seq_one_letter_code
_entity_poly.pdbx_strand_id
1 'polypeptide(L)' 'MTKAQKPNFPLRLPEGMREQIRQAAKAEGRSMNAQIVQHLRAIYQPTERQEAAA' A
#
# COMPACT_ATOMS: atom_id res chain seq x y z
N MET A 1 12.02 -21.28 15.23
CA MET A 1 11.54 -20.94 13.87
C MET A 1 11.35 -19.43 13.79
N THR A 2 12.30 -18.68 13.22
CA THR A 2 12.20 -17.22 13.11
C THR A 2 11.35 -16.85 11.89
N LYS A 3 10.24 -16.15 12.13
CA LYS A 3 9.35 -15.62 11.09
C LYS A 3 10.16 -14.67 10.20
N ALA A 4 10.33 -14.98 8.92
CA ALA A 4 10.98 -14.11 7.97
C ALA A 4 10.19 -12.78 7.89
N GLN A 5 10.72 -11.73 8.51
CA GLN A 5 10.15 -10.40 8.42
C GLN A 5 10.48 -9.83 7.05
N LYS A 6 9.47 -9.28 6.37
CA LYS A 6 9.67 -8.62 5.08
C LYS A 6 10.58 -7.39 5.29
N PRO A 7 11.48 -7.08 4.33
CA PRO A 7 12.32 -5.90 4.43
C PRO A 7 11.45 -4.64 4.48
N ASN A 8 11.76 -3.75 5.42
CA ASN A 8 11.11 -2.44 5.50
C ASN A 8 11.69 -1.53 4.42
N PHE A 9 10.81 -0.84 3.68
CA PHE A 9 11.22 0.15 2.68
C PHE A 9 10.94 1.57 3.20
N PRO A 10 11.95 2.38 3.53
CA PRO A 10 11.73 3.74 4.01
C PRO A 10 11.24 4.64 2.88
N LEU A 11 10.06 5.23 3.05
CA LEU A 11 9.46 6.16 2.09
C LEU A 11 9.71 7.61 2.51
N ARG A 12 10.10 8.45 1.55
CA ARG A 12 10.06 9.91 1.71
C ARG A 12 8.68 10.39 1.30
N LEU A 13 7.98 11.01 2.23
CA LEU A 13 6.62 11.52 2.01
C LEU A 13 6.65 13.05 2.11
N PRO A 14 5.87 13.75 1.28
CA PRO A 14 5.58 15.18 1.47
C PRO A 14 4.98 15.46 2.86
N GLU A 15 5.06 16.72 3.28
CA GLU A 15 4.45 17.18 4.51
C GLU A 15 2.95 16.86 4.55
N GLY A 16 2.44 16.45 5.72
CA GLY A 16 1.02 16.09 5.91
C GLY A 16 0.62 14.71 5.36
N MET A 17 1.29 14.19 4.32
CA MET A 17 0.87 12.94 3.67
C MET A 17 0.92 11.73 4.62
N ARG A 18 1.91 11.68 5.52
CA ARG A 18 2.01 10.62 6.53
C ARG A 18 0.80 10.62 7.47
N GLU A 19 0.33 11.79 7.88
CA GLU A 19 -0.85 11.91 8.75
C GLU A 19 -2.11 11.45 8.01
N GLN A 20 -2.27 11.88 6.75
CA GLN A 20 -3.40 11.48 5.92
C GLN A 20 -3.50 9.95 5.79
N ILE A 21 -2.38 9.27 5.51
CA ILE A 21 -2.32 7.80 5.44
C ILE A 21 -2.67 7.17 6.80
N ARG A 22 -2.21 7.76 7.91
CA ARG A 22 -2.51 7.24 9.26
C ARG A 22 -4.01 7.32 9.55
N GLN A 23 -4.65 8.44 9.25
CA GLN A 23 -6.09 8.62 9.49
C GLN A 23 -6.92 7.68 8.61
N ALA A 24 -6.58 7.54 7.33
CA ALA A 24 -7.24 6.59 6.43
C ALA A 24 -7.12 5.14 6.96
N ALA A 25 -5.91 4.73 7.34
CA ALA A 25 -5.68 3.39 7.89
C ALA A 25 -6.47 3.15 9.19
N LYS A 26 -6.55 4.16 10.08
CA LYS A 26 -7.33 4.09 11.33
C LYS A 26 -8.82 3.95 11.06
N ALA A 27 -9.35 4.71 10.11
CA ALA A 27 -10.76 4.65 9.72
C ALA A 27 -11.13 3.27 9.15
N GLU A 28 -10.20 2.61 8.45
CA GLU A 28 -10.39 1.25 7.90
C GLU A 28 -10.00 0.11 8.86
N GLY A 29 -9.50 0.42 10.07
CA GLY A 29 -9.04 -0.59 11.02
C GLY A 29 -7.80 -1.39 10.56
N ARG A 30 -6.96 -0.78 9.71
CA ARG A 30 -5.77 -1.42 9.12
C ARG A 30 -4.49 -0.75 9.62
N SER A 31 -3.36 -1.45 9.47
CA SER A 31 -2.05 -0.82 9.67
C SER A 31 -1.76 0.14 8.51
N MET A 32 -0.94 1.17 8.76
CA MET A 32 -0.50 2.09 7.71
C MET A 32 0.13 1.35 6.52
N ASN A 33 0.93 0.32 6.78
CA ASN A 33 1.55 -0.47 5.72
C ASN A 33 0.51 -1.24 4.89
N ALA A 34 -0.52 -1.81 5.54
CA ALA A 34 -1.61 -2.47 4.83
C ALA A 34 -2.39 -1.49 3.95
N GLN A 35 -2.62 -0.27 4.43
CA GLN A 35 -3.25 0.80 3.66
C GLN A 35 -2.43 1.19 2.42
N ILE A 36 -1.14 1.43 2.60
CA ILE A 36 -0.22 1.76 1.48
C ILE A 36 -0.23 0.64 0.44
N VAL A 37 -0.09 -0.62 0.87
CA VAL A 37 -0.10 -1.77 -0.05
C VAL A 37 -1.44 -1.90 -0.78
N GLN A 38 -2.57 -1.64 -0.13
CA GLN A 38 -3.89 -1.69 -0.74
C GLN A 38 -4.04 -0.62 -1.84
N HIS A 39 -3.62 0.63 -1.58
CA HIS A 39 -3.60 1.67 -2.60
C HIS A 39 -2.68 1.32 -3.78
N LEU A 40 -1.46 0.83 -3.51
CA LEU A 40 -0.53 0.43 -4.57
C LEU A 40 -1.10 -0.72 -5.41
N ARG A 41 -1.78 -1.70 -4.79
CA ARG A 41 -2.47 -2.78 -5.52
C ARG A 41 -3.56 -2.25 -6.42
N ALA A 42 -4.35 -1.28 -5.98
CA ALA A 42 -5.38 -0.67 -6.83
C ALA A 42 -4.80 0.01 -8.08
N ILE A 43 -3.57 0.51 -8.01
CA ILE A 43 -2.86 1.15 -9.13
C ILE A 43 -2.22 0.11 -10.06
N TYR A 44 -1.54 -0.88 -9.48
CA TYR A 44 -0.67 -1.81 -10.23
C TYR A 44 -1.27 -3.17 -10.54
N GLN A 45 -2.42 -3.55 -9.94
CA GLN A 45 -3.08 -4.77 -10.36
C GLN A 45 -3.53 -4.56 -11.81
N PRO A 46 -3.05 -5.38 -12.76
CA PRO A 46 -3.58 -5.34 -14.10
C PRO A 46 -5.07 -5.62 -13.96
N THR A 47 -5.89 -4.65 -14.37
CA THR A 47 -7.24 -5.02 -14.75
C THR A 47 -7.03 -6.05 -15.85
N GLU A 48 -7.53 -7.26 -15.71
CA GLU A 48 -7.42 -8.37 -16.68
C GLU A 48 -7.93 -8.00 -18.10
N ARG A 49 -8.26 -6.74 -18.36
CA ARG A 49 -8.65 -6.14 -19.64
C ARG A 49 -7.51 -5.81 -20.61
N GLN A 50 -6.23 -5.92 -20.23
CA GLN A 50 -5.13 -5.53 -21.12
C GLN A 50 -4.27 -6.69 -21.66
N GLU A 51 -4.79 -7.93 -21.67
CA GLU A 51 -4.13 -9.07 -22.33
C GLU A 51 -4.91 -9.65 -23.52
N ALA A 52 -6.10 -9.15 -23.85
CA ALA A 52 -6.89 -9.64 -24.99
C ALA A 52 -6.68 -8.85 -26.31
N ALA A 53 -5.68 -7.96 -26.38
CA ALA A 53 -5.51 -7.05 -27.52
C ALA A 53 -4.06 -6.83 -27.98
N ALA A 54 -3.15 -7.76 -27.68
CA ALA A 54 -1.79 -7.78 -28.24
C ALA A 54 -1.58 -9.02 -29.11
#